data_AF-A0A8J6XEL8-F1
#
_entry.id   AF-A0A8J6XEL8-F1
#
_cell.length_a   1.000
_cell.length_b   1.000
_cell.length_c   1.000
_cell.angle_alpha   90.00
_cell.angle_beta   90.00
_cell.angle_gamma   90.00
#
_symmetry.space_group_name_H-M   'P 1'
#
loop_
_entity.id
_entity.type
_entity.pdbx_description
1 polymer ?
#
loop_
_entity_poly.entity_id
_entity_poly.type
_entity_poly.pdbx_seq_one_letter_code
_entity_poly.pdbx_strand_id
1 'polypeptide(L)'
;MKSKTSAILICFFVGWLGIHKFYLGNNLAGVLYLLFCWTFIPSIIAFVEFFILAFMSDADFNAKYNKGMAPAGGAVSAQDATKALGDLKKLFDTGVITAEEYEQKRQNLLKSL
;
A
#
# COMPACT_ATOMS: atom_id res chain seq x y z
N MET A 1 10.98 -0.19 4.46
CA MET A 1 9.77 -0.33 3.64
C MET A 1 9.60 0.93 2.80
N LYS A 2 9.35 0.80 1.50
CA LYS A 2 9.07 1.91 0.58
C LYS A 2 7.60 2.30 0.71
N SER A 3 7.29 3.58 0.62
CA SER A 3 5.93 4.11 0.75
C SER A 3 5.29 4.35 -0.62
N LYS A 4 4.06 3.85 -0.82
CA LYS A 4 3.31 4.02 -2.08
C LYS A 4 3.11 5.51 -2.42
N THR A 5 2.68 6.30 -1.45
CA THR A 5 2.46 7.74 -1.60
C THR A 5 3.70 8.49 -2.07
N SER A 6 4.87 8.16 -1.48
CA SER A 6 6.14 8.75 -1.90
C SER A 6 6.51 8.36 -3.33
N ALA A 7 6.30 7.09 -3.72
CA ALA A 7 6.53 6.63 -5.08
C ALA A 7 5.63 7.38 -6.10
N ILE A 8 4.36 7.58 -5.78
CA ILE A 8 3.40 8.34 -6.60
C ILE A 8 3.84 9.80 -6.74
N LEU A 9 4.20 10.46 -5.63
CA LEU A 9 4.67 11.87 -5.65
C LEU A 9 5.92 12.03 -6.51
N ILE A 10 6.92 11.16 -6.31
CA ILE A 10 8.17 11.19 -7.08
C ILE A 10 7.88 10.91 -8.57
N CYS A 11 6.98 9.97 -8.87
CA CYS A 11 6.56 9.67 -10.24
C CYS A 11 5.84 10.86 -10.90
N PHE A 12 5.03 11.61 -10.16
CA PHE A 12 4.31 12.76 -10.70
C PHE A 12 5.23 13.95 -10.99
N PHE A 13 6.07 14.34 -10.03
CA PHE A 13 6.94 15.52 -10.18
C PHE A 13 8.20 15.24 -11.02
N VAL A 14 8.74 14.02 -10.92
CA VAL A 14 10.08 13.67 -11.44
C VAL A 14 10.06 12.37 -12.26
N GLY A 15 8.89 11.85 -12.60
CA GLY A 15 8.77 10.63 -13.41
C GLY A 15 9.20 10.82 -14.86
N TRP A 16 9.08 12.04 -15.40
CA TRP A 16 9.57 12.38 -16.74
C TRP A 16 11.09 12.24 -16.87
N LEU A 17 11.84 12.34 -15.75
CA LEU A 17 13.27 12.03 -15.68
C LEU A 17 13.56 10.56 -15.32
N GLY A 18 12.54 9.80 -14.91
CA GLY A 18 12.67 8.40 -14.48
C GLY A 18 13.21 8.19 -13.07
N ILE A 19 13.24 9.25 -12.23
CA ILE A 19 13.82 9.18 -10.88
C ILE A 19 13.02 8.23 -9.96
N HIS A 20 11.72 8.06 -10.20
CA HIS A 20 10.89 7.11 -9.44
C HIS A 20 11.38 5.68 -9.55
N LYS A 21 11.94 5.25 -10.69
CA LYS A 21 12.48 3.89 -10.87
C LYS A 21 13.63 3.58 -9.90
N PHE A 22 14.48 4.55 -9.61
CA PHE A 22 15.55 4.41 -8.62
C PHE A 22 14.97 4.27 -7.21
N TYR A 23 13.91 5.03 -6.88
CA TYR A 23 13.20 4.88 -5.61
C TYR A 23 12.62 3.47 -5.43
N LEU A 24 12.06 2.89 -6.50
CA LEU A 24 11.49 1.54 -6.51
C LEU A 24 12.56 0.42 -6.51
N GLY A 25 13.85 0.76 -6.65
CA GLY A 25 14.98 -0.19 -6.67
C GLY A 25 15.34 -0.72 -8.05
N ASN A 26 14.68 -0.23 -9.11
CA ASN A 26 14.97 -0.60 -10.50
C ASN A 26 15.97 0.38 -11.13
N ASN A 27 17.22 0.35 -10.66
CA ASN A 27 18.27 1.26 -11.12
C ASN A 27 18.52 1.21 -12.62
N LEU A 28 18.49 0.01 -13.22
CA LEU A 28 18.72 -0.17 -14.65
C LEU A 28 17.63 0.50 -15.50
N ALA A 29 16.37 0.40 -15.07
CA ALA A 29 15.25 1.08 -15.72
C ALA A 29 15.36 2.62 -15.55
N GLY A 30 15.79 3.09 -14.38
CA GLY A 30 16.01 4.51 -14.15
C GLY A 30 17.12 5.10 -15.03
N VAL A 31 18.23 4.39 -15.20
CA VAL A 31 19.31 4.80 -16.12
C VAL A 31 18.81 4.84 -17.56
N LEU A 32 18.02 3.85 -17.99
CA LEU A 32 17.39 3.86 -19.30
C LEU A 32 16.52 5.10 -19.50
N TYR A 33 15.69 5.46 -18.52
CA TYR A 33 14.84 6.64 -18.59
C TYR A 33 15.66 7.93 -18.70
N LEU A 34 16.77 8.05 -17.95
CA LEU A 34 17.67 9.20 -18.04
C LEU A 34 18.32 9.32 -19.42
N LEU A 35 18.76 8.21 -20.02
CA LEU A 35 19.33 8.20 -21.38
C LEU A 35 18.30 8.59 -22.45
N PHE A 36 17.04 8.22 -22.25
CA PHE A 36 15.96 8.53 -23.19
C PHE A 36 15.17 9.81 -22.83
N CYS A 37 15.54 10.57 -21.79
CA CYS A 37 14.72 11.69 -21.29
C CYS A 37 14.48 12.78 -22.36
N TRP A 38 15.46 13.00 -23.24
CA TRP A 38 15.37 13.93 -24.37
C TRP A 38 14.40 13.51 -25.48
N THR A 39 13.98 12.24 -25.52
CA THR A 39 13.04 11.73 -26.53
C THR A 39 11.57 11.93 -26.14
N PHE A 40 11.29 12.44 -24.94
CA PHE A 40 9.95 12.52 -24.32
C PHE A 40 9.21 11.17 -24.13
N ILE A 41 9.71 10.07 -24.69
CA ILE A 41 9.16 8.71 -24.51
C ILE A 41 9.05 8.34 -23.02
N PRO A 42 10.07 8.58 -22.17
CA PRO A 42 9.98 8.27 -20.74
C PRO A 42 8.84 9.00 -20.03
N SER A 43 8.45 10.19 -20.52
CA SER A 43 7.38 10.99 -19.94
C SER A 43 6.01 10.31 -20.15
N ILE A 44 5.76 9.71 -21.31
CA ILE A 44 4.52 8.97 -21.59
C ILE A 44 4.46 7.69 -20.74
N ILE A 45 5.57 6.96 -20.65
CA ILE A 45 5.60 5.72 -19.86
C ILE A 45 5.42 6.04 -18.37
N ALA A 46 6.10 7.08 -17.86
CA ALA A 46 5.94 7.52 -16.48
C ALA A 46 4.49 7.97 -16.17
N PHE A 47 3.81 8.58 -17.13
CA PHE A 47 2.40 8.95 -16.98
C PHE A 47 1.49 7.72 -16.84
N VAL A 48 1.70 6.68 -17.65
CA VAL A 48 0.98 5.41 -17.52
C VAL A 48 1.32 4.74 -16.18
N GLU A 49 2.60 4.71 -15.80
CA GLU A 49 3.03 4.15 -14.52
C GLU A 49 2.46 4.89 -13.31
N PHE A 50 2.29 6.19 -13.40
CA PHE A 50 1.63 6.99 -12.37
C PHE A 50 0.21 6.48 -12.12
N PHE A 51 -0.60 6.25 -13.17
CA PHE A 51 -1.94 5.68 -13.01
C PHE A 51 -1.91 4.26 -12.47
N ILE A 52 -0.98 3.42 -12.94
CA ILE A 52 -0.82 2.06 -12.40
C ILE A 52 -0.55 2.14 -10.90
N LEU A 53 0.38 2.99 -10.46
CA LEU A 53 0.71 3.16 -9.03
C LEU A 53 -0.44 3.79 -8.24
N ALA A 54 -1.21 4.70 -8.82
CA ALA A 54 -2.34 5.34 -8.19
C ALA A 54 -3.51 4.37 -7.96
N PHE A 55 -3.79 3.50 -8.93
CA PHE A 55 -4.84 2.49 -8.83
C PHE A 55 -4.37 1.17 -8.19
N MET A 56 -3.06 1.00 -7.96
CA MET A 56 -2.51 -0.16 -7.29
C MET A 56 -2.87 -0.17 -5.79
N SER A 57 -3.31 -1.33 -5.31
CA SER A 57 -3.56 -1.53 -3.88
C SER A 57 -2.24 -1.50 -3.09
N ASP A 58 -2.30 -1.10 -1.82
CA ASP A 58 -1.11 -1.11 -0.96
C ASP A 58 -0.55 -2.52 -0.75
N ALA A 59 -1.41 -3.55 -0.78
CA ALA A 59 -1.01 -4.95 -0.72
C ALA A 59 -0.17 -5.35 -1.94
N ASP A 60 -0.62 -5.01 -3.15
CA ASP A 60 0.11 -5.30 -4.39
C ASP A 60 1.42 -4.53 -4.47
N PHE A 61 1.42 -3.27 -4.04
CA PHE A 61 2.63 -2.45 -3.99
C PHE A 61 3.67 -3.09 -3.05
N ASN A 62 3.25 -3.49 -1.85
CA ASN A 62 4.12 -4.11 -0.87
C ASN A 62 4.67 -5.46 -1.37
N ALA A 63 3.80 -6.27 -1.99
CA ALA A 63 4.19 -7.55 -2.57
C ALA A 63 5.21 -7.41 -3.71
N LYS A 64 5.13 -6.33 -4.50
CA LYS A 64 6.01 -6.08 -5.64
C LYS A 64 7.33 -5.40 -5.27
N TYR A 65 7.30 -4.40 -4.38
CA TYR A 65 8.45 -3.51 -4.14
C TYR A 65 9.08 -3.63 -2.76
N ASN A 66 8.44 -4.33 -1.82
CA ASN A 66 8.97 -4.60 -0.47
C ASN A 66 9.17 -6.11 -0.21
N LYS A 67 9.31 -6.91 -1.28
CA LYS A 67 9.55 -8.36 -1.22
C LYS A 67 10.84 -8.64 -0.43
N GLY A 68 10.70 -9.26 0.75
CA GLY A 68 11.82 -9.52 1.68
C GLY A 68 11.86 -8.64 2.93
N MET A 69 11.02 -7.60 3.01
CA MET A 69 10.81 -6.79 4.21
C MET A 69 9.34 -6.87 4.64
N ALA A 70 8.82 -8.10 4.67
CA ALA A 70 7.46 -8.35 5.09
C ALA A 70 7.30 -7.90 6.55
N PRO A 71 6.33 -7.03 6.88
CA PRO A 71 5.68 -7.18 8.17
C PRO A 71 5.01 -8.55 8.13
N ALA A 72 5.59 -9.52 8.84
CA ALA A 72 4.85 -10.69 9.25
C ALA A 72 3.67 -10.18 10.09
N GLY A 73 2.47 -10.20 9.52
CA GLY A 73 1.28 -9.64 10.14
C GLY A 73 0.89 -8.30 9.51
N GLY A 74 -0.18 -8.29 8.74
CA GLY A 74 -0.92 -7.07 8.50
C GLY A 74 -1.41 -6.58 9.85
N ALA A 75 -0.76 -5.56 10.41
CA ALA A 75 -1.31 -4.80 11.51
C ALA A 75 -2.68 -4.30 11.03
N VAL A 76 -3.73 -4.70 11.74
CA VAL A 76 -5.08 -4.22 11.48
C VAL A 76 -5.00 -2.69 11.57
N SER A 77 -5.24 -1.98 10.48
CA SER A 77 -5.19 -0.51 10.50
C SER A 77 -6.16 -0.02 11.58
N ALA A 78 -5.83 1.05 12.31
CA ALA A 78 -6.72 1.60 13.34
C ALA A 78 -8.15 1.88 12.81
N GLN A 79 -8.26 2.16 11.51
CA GLN A 79 -9.54 2.30 10.79
C GLN A 79 -10.27 0.96 10.59
N ASP A 80 -9.54 -0.13 10.33
CA ASP A 80 -10.12 -1.45 10.13
C ASP A 80 -10.56 -2.07 11.47
N ALA A 81 -9.81 -1.81 12.56
CA ALA A 81 -10.21 -2.24 13.90
C ALA A 81 -11.45 -1.49 14.41
N THR A 82 -11.56 -0.20 14.14
CA THR A 82 -12.77 0.57 14.51
C THR A 82 -13.99 0.12 13.73
N LYS A 83 -13.84 -0.23 12.44
CA LYS A 83 -14.92 -0.86 11.66
C LYS A 83 -15.30 -2.24 12.19
N ALA A 84 -14.31 -3.10 12.46
CA ALA A 84 -14.53 -4.44 13.00
C ALA A 84 -15.20 -4.43 14.39
N LEU A 85 -14.84 -3.48 15.26
CA LEU A 85 -15.51 -3.27 16.56
C LEU A 85 -16.99 -2.89 16.39
N GLY A 86 -17.29 -2.05 15.39
CA GLY A 86 -18.67 -1.68 15.04
C GLY A 86 -19.51 -2.87 14.59
N ASP A 87 -18.95 -3.72 13.73
CA ASP A 87 -19.61 -4.93 13.26
C ASP A 87 -19.80 -5.95 14.39
N LEU A 88 -18.80 -6.11 15.25
CA LEU A 88 -18.87 -7.00 16.41
C LEU A 88 -19.95 -6.55 17.41
N LYS A 89 -20.09 -5.23 17.62
CA LYS A 89 -21.16 -4.68 18.46
C LYS A 89 -22.56 -4.95 17.88
N LYS A 90 -22.74 -4.80 16.57
CA LYS A 90 -24.02 -5.12 15.91
C LYS A 90 -24.41 -6.58 16.07
N LEU A 91 -23.45 -7.49 15.95
CA LEU A 91 -23.71 -8.93 16.13
C LEU A 91 -24.13 -9.26 17.57
N PHE A 92 -23.51 -8.59 18.55
CA PHE A 92 -23.89 -8.72 19.97
C PHE A 92 -25.29 -8.17 20.23
N ASP A 93 -25.62 -6.98 19.72
CA ASP A 93 -26.95 -6.38 19.87
C ASP A 93 -28.05 -7.20 19.17
N THR A 94 -27.69 -7.96 18.12
CA THR A 94 -28.61 -8.87 17.42
C THR A 94 -28.80 -10.20 18.17
N GLY A 95 -28.04 -10.44 19.25
CA GLY A 95 -28.09 -11.68 20.03
C GLY A 95 -27.49 -12.90 19.32
N VAL A 96 -26.77 -12.70 18.21
CA VAL A 96 -26.14 -13.79 17.42
C VAL A 96 -24.90 -14.34 18.13
N ILE A 97 -24.24 -13.50 18.93
CA ILE A 97 -23.07 -13.87 19.72
C ILE A 97 -23.30 -13.55 21.19
N THR A 98 -22.72 -14.38 22.06
CA THR A 98 -22.81 -14.22 23.52
C THR A 98 -21.82 -13.16 24.01
N ALA A 99 -21.99 -12.68 25.24
CA ALA A 99 -21.10 -11.69 25.85
C ALA A 99 -19.65 -12.20 25.96
N GLU A 100 -19.47 -13.49 26.23
CA GLU A 100 -18.15 -14.12 26.35
C GLU A 100 -17.43 -14.18 25.00
N GLU A 101 -18.12 -14.58 23.93
CA GLU A 101 -17.55 -14.62 22.57
C GLU A 101 -17.21 -13.21 22.04
N TYR A 102 -18.03 -12.22 22.37
CA TYR A 102 -17.78 -10.82 22.03
C TYR A 102 -16.48 -10.33 22.68
N GLU A 103 -16.28 -10.56 23.98
CA GLU A 103 -15.09 -10.10 24.69
C GLU A 103 -13.82 -10.79 24.17
N GLN A 104 -13.89 -12.08 23.87
CA GLN A 104 -12.77 -12.83 23.32
C GLN A 104 -12.34 -12.27 21.96
N LYS A 105 -13.30 -12.03 21.04
CA LYS A 105 -12.99 -11.46 19.72
C LYS A 105 -12.49 -10.02 19.81
N ARG A 106 -13.06 -9.22 20.71
CA ARG A 106 -12.60 -7.85 20.99
C ARG A 106 -11.15 -7.84 21.48
N GLN A 107 -10.79 -8.72 22.41
CA GLN A 107 -9.42 -8.78 22.93
C GLN A 107 -8.42 -9.29 21.89
N ASN A 108 -8.81 -10.26 21.07
CA ASN A 108 -7.93 -10.76 20.02
C ASN A 108 -7.65 -9.66 18.97
N LEU A 109 -8.68 -8.86 18.63
CA LEU A 109 -8.52 -7.69 17.75
C LEU A 109 -7.58 -6.64 18.36
N LEU A 110 -7.72 -6.32 19.65
CA LEU A 110 -6.85 -5.38 20.35
C LEU A 110 -5.39 -5.87 20.45
N LYS A 111 -5.16 -7.18 20.49
CA LYS A 111 -3.82 -7.77 20.51
C LYS A 111 -3.17 -7.83 19.13
N SER A 112 -3.98 -7.81 18.07
CA SER A 112 -3.53 -7.80 16.66
C SER A 112 -3.34 -6.41 16.05
N LEU A 113 -3.72 -5.37 16.79
CA LEU A 113 -3.43 -3.95 16.53
C LEU A 113 -2.01 -3.61 16.99
#